data_AF-A0A7K4B1W9-F1
#
_entry.id   AF-A0A7K4B1W9-F1
#
_cell.length_a   1.000
_cell.length_b   1.000
_cell.length_c   1.000
_cell.angle_alpha   90.00
_cell.angle_beta   90.00
_cell.angle_gamma   90.00
#
_symmetry.space_group_name_H-M   'P 1'
#
loop_
_entity.id
_entity.type
_entity.pdbx_description
1 polymer ?
#
loop_
_entity_poly.entity_id
_entity_poly.type
_entity_poly.pdbx_seq_one_letter_code
_entity_poly.pdbx_strand_id
1 'polypeptide(L)'
;MRIFKTAHNQTSSMDEELERLRAKRMDEIRQRIMSPPSDSAGILILTQENFYSVIRENPNLIVDFWAPWCGPCRMLSPVIEQLSAEYAGRIRFAKCNTDENQQMAYQLGISAIPSLFFFQNGTVIHRVSGALPKENLDMQIRSVYSVQSL
;
A
#
# COMPACT_ATOMS: atom_id res chain seq x y z
N MET A 1 39.83 60.15 -19.25
CA MET A 1 39.91 58.90 -20.05
C MET A 1 39.06 57.86 -19.33
N ARG A 2 37.75 57.83 -19.62
CA ARG A 2 37.06 56.83 -20.45
C ARG A 2 36.98 55.39 -19.87
N ILE A 3 35.80 55.12 -19.30
CA ILE A 3 34.86 53.96 -19.47
C ILE A 3 35.12 52.59 -18.78
N PHE A 4 33.99 52.02 -18.30
CA PHE A 4 33.59 50.60 -18.10
C PHE A 4 33.81 50.02 -16.68
N LYS A 5 32.90 49.28 -16.04
CA LYS A 5 31.55 48.76 -16.34
C LYS A 5 30.99 48.21 -15.02
N THR A 6 29.71 48.40 -14.78
CA THR A 6 28.92 47.66 -13.79
C THR A 6 28.99 46.16 -14.08
N ALA A 7 29.23 45.32 -13.07
CA ALA A 7 29.07 43.87 -13.16
C ALA A 7 28.27 43.36 -11.96
N HIS A 8 27.20 42.66 -12.29
CA HIS A 8 26.07 42.24 -11.47
C HIS A 8 26.42 41.38 -10.25
N ASN A 9 25.82 41.72 -9.11
CA ASN A 9 25.58 40.82 -7.99
C ASN A 9 24.14 40.28 -8.11
N GLN A 10 23.92 39.25 -8.94
CA GLN A 10 22.60 38.64 -9.19
C GLN A 10 22.57 37.13 -8.96
N THR A 11 23.60 36.55 -8.34
CA THR A 11 23.70 35.09 -8.14
C THR A 11 23.03 34.61 -6.85
N SER A 12 22.81 35.47 -5.86
CA SER A 12 22.26 35.03 -4.55
C SER A 12 20.74 34.82 -4.55
N SER A 13 19.99 35.57 -5.37
CA SER A 13 18.53 35.56 -5.30
C SER A 13 17.90 34.32 -5.96
N MET A 14 18.49 33.80 -7.03
CA MET A 14 17.95 32.68 -7.80
C MET A 14 18.29 31.33 -7.17
N ASP A 15 19.46 31.21 -6.55
CA ASP A 15 19.87 29.99 -5.85
C ASP A 15 19.04 29.79 -4.56
N GLU A 16 18.75 30.87 -3.83
CA GLU A 16 17.83 30.83 -2.69
C GLU A 16 16.40 30.50 -3.10
N GLU A 17 15.92 31.05 -4.22
CA GLU A 17 14.57 30.76 -4.74
C GLU A 17 14.46 29.32 -5.20
N LEU A 18 15.48 28.80 -5.87
CA LEU A 18 15.55 27.42 -6.34
C LEU A 18 15.59 26.43 -5.18
N GLU A 19 16.31 26.75 -4.10
CA GLU A 19 16.37 25.89 -2.91
C GLU A 19 15.04 25.89 -2.14
N ARG A 20 14.36 27.05 -2.05
CA ARG A 20 13.01 27.14 -1.49
C ARG A 20 12.00 26.36 -2.33
N LEU A 21 12.11 26.41 -3.65
CA LEU A 21 11.26 25.64 -4.56
C LEU A 21 11.49 24.14 -4.41
N ARG A 22 12.74 23.68 -4.31
CA ARG A 22 13.06 22.26 -4.08
C ARG A 22 12.53 21.77 -2.74
N ALA A 23 12.77 22.51 -1.66
CA ALA A 23 12.27 22.17 -0.34
C ALA A 23 10.73 22.08 -0.32
N LYS A 24 10.04 23.07 -0.88
CA LYS A 24 8.58 23.07 -0.99
C LYS A 24 8.05 21.89 -1.82
N ARG A 25 8.69 21.56 -2.94
CA ARG A 25 8.33 20.40 -3.77
C ARG A 25 8.56 19.09 -3.03
N MET A 26 9.67 18.97 -2.30
CA MET A 26 9.97 17.78 -1.49
C MET A 26 8.96 17.62 -0.35
N ASP A 27 8.55 18.70 0.30
CA ASP A 27 7.50 18.68 1.33
C ASP A 27 6.13 18.35 0.73
N GLU A 28 5.77 18.90 -0.44
CA GLU A 28 4.52 18.55 -1.15
C GLU A 28 4.48 17.07 -1.55
N ILE A 29 5.60 16.53 -2.06
CA ILE A 29 5.74 15.10 -2.41
C ILE A 29 5.65 14.25 -1.14
N ARG A 30 6.37 14.64 -0.07
CA ARG A 30 6.33 13.96 1.22
C ARG A 30 4.93 13.96 1.81
N GLN A 31 4.22 15.07 1.77
CA GLN A 31 2.85 15.19 2.24
C GLN A 31 1.90 14.33 1.42
N ARG A 32 2.07 14.23 0.09
CA ARG A 32 1.24 13.33 -0.75
C ARG A 32 1.53 11.85 -0.54
N ILE A 33 2.78 11.50 -0.26
CA ILE A 33 3.20 10.12 0.03
C ILE A 33 2.80 9.72 1.46
N MET A 34 2.83 10.66 2.42
CA MET A 34 2.54 10.42 3.84
C MET A 34 1.11 10.74 4.27
N SER A 35 0.29 11.37 3.41
CA SER A 35 -1.15 11.52 3.67
C SER A 35 -1.85 10.26 3.19
N PRO A 36 -2.34 9.37 4.09
CA PRO A 36 -3.19 8.27 3.67
C PRO A 36 -4.44 8.84 2.98
N PRO A 37 -4.99 8.16 1.96
CA PRO A 37 -6.22 8.61 1.33
C PRO A 37 -7.34 8.65 2.38
N SER A 38 -7.93 9.83 2.51
CA SER A 38 -9.00 10.14 3.47
C SER A 38 -10.31 9.44 3.11
N ASP A 39 -10.94 8.84 4.12
CA ASP A 39 -12.36 8.50 4.25
C ASP A 39 -13.02 7.53 3.25
N SER A 40 -12.22 6.76 2.51
CA SER A 40 -12.60 5.43 2.02
C SER A 40 -11.56 4.45 2.52
N ALA A 41 -11.82 3.83 3.68
CA ALA A 41 -10.91 2.99 4.47
C ALA A 41 -9.80 2.30 3.64
N GLY A 42 -8.67 3.01 3.45
CA GLY A 42 -7.60 2.59 2.55
C GLY A 42 -6.96 1.25 2.94
N ILE A 43 -6.11 0.71 2.08
CA ILE A 43 -5.39 -0.53 2.38
C ILE A 43 -4.50 -0.33 3.62
N LEU A 44 -4.68 -1.19 4.63
CA LEU A 44 -3.88 -1.15 5.85
C LEU A 44 -2.47 -1.70 5.59
N ILE A 45 -1.49 -1.18 6.32
CA ILE A 45 -0.18 -1.81 6.41
C ILE A 45 -0.16 -2.74 7.62
N LEU A 46 -0.03 -4.03 7.36
CA LEU A 46 0.08 -5.06 8.39
C LEU A 46 1.56 -5.29 8.71
N THR A 47 1.87 -5.26 9.99
CA THR A 47 3.22 -5.47 10.55
C THR A 47 3.12 -6.44 11.72
N GLN A 48 4.25 -6.97 12.16
CA GLN A 48 4.30 -7.87 13.31
C GLN A 48 3.72 -7.23 14.57
N GLU A 49 3.94 -5.94 14.75
CA GLU A 49 3.51 -5.17 15.92
C GLU A 49 1.99 -4.98 15.97
N ASN A 50 1.35 -4.77 14.81
CA ASN A 50 -0.09 -4.47 14.73
C ASN A 50 -0.97 -5.67 14.33
N PHE A 51 -0.37 -6.84 14.10
CA PHE A 51 -1.06 -8.01 13.57
C PHE A 51 -2.32 -8.37 14.36
N TYR A 52 -2.19 -8.52 15.68
CA TYR A 52 -3.29 -8.94 16.55
C TYR A 52 -4.41 -7.90 16.66
N SER A 53 -4.08 -6.61 16.68
CA SER A 53 -5.11 -5.56 16.71
C SER A 53 -5.85 -5.48 15.39
N VAL A 54 -5.14 -5.48 14.26
CA VAL A 54 -5.74 -5.39 12.92
C VAL A 54 -6.68 -6.57 12.67
N ILE A 55 -6.26 -7.78 13.00
CA ILE A 55 -7.09 -8.97 12.81
C ILE A 55 -8.32 -8.98 13.71
N ARG A 56 -8.21 -8.46 14.95
CA ARG A 56 -9.33 -8.38 15.89
C ARG A 56 -10.35 -7.33 15.48
N GLU A 57 -9.88 -6.18 15.01
CA GLU A 57 -10.72 -5.02 14.66
C GLU A 57 -11.41 -5.17 13.30
N ASN A 58 -10.97 -6.11 12.46
CA ASN A 58 -11.48 -6.29 11.11
C ASN A 58 -12.03 -7.72 10.94
N PRO A 59 -13.33 -7.95 11.27
CA PRO A 59 -13.96 -9.27 11.19
C PRO A 59 -13.84 -9.94 9.83
N ASN A 60 -13.93 -9.18 8.73
CA ASN A 60 -13.66 -9.66 7.38
C ASN A 60 -12.42 -8.92 6.86
N LEU A 61 -11.31 -9.62 6.71
CA LEU A 61 -10.03 -9.03 6.33
C LEU A 61 -9.31 -9.90 5.30
N ILE A 62 -8.83 -9.30 4.23
CA ILE A 62 -7.94 -9.94 3.25
C ILE A 62 -6.56 -9.31 3.38
N VAL A 63 -5.52 -10.14 3.53
CA VAL A 63 -4.13 -9.70 3.62
C VAL A 63 -3.36 -10.18 2.40
N ASP A 64 -2.75 -9.23 1.67
CA ASP A 64 -1.79 -9.49 0.59
C ASP A 64 -0.35 -9.49 1.11
N PHE A 65 0.29 -10.65 1.09
CA PHE A 65 1.68 -10.85 1.47
C PHE A 65 2.58 -10.74 0.24
N TRP A 66 3.47 -9.76 0.25
CA TRP A 66 4.24 -9.33 -0.91
C TRP A 66 5.68 -8.94 -0.56
N ALA A 67 6.48 -8.63 -1.57
CA ALA A 67 7.81 -8.02 -1.44
C ALA A 67 8.13 -7.16 -2.68
N PRO A 68 9.01 -6.14 -2.60
CA PRO A 68 9.24 -5.18 -3.71
C PRO A 68 9.89 -5.81 -4.95
N TRP A 69 10.71 -6.83 -4.76
CA TRP A 69 11.37 -7.56 -5.85
C TRP A 69 10.43 -8.52 -6.59
N CYS A 70 9.26 -8.82 -6.03
CA CYS A 70 8.31 -9.78 -6.58
C CYS A 70 7.54 -9.20 -7.77
N GLY A 71 7.90 -9.63 -8.99
CA GLY A 71 7.22 -9.25 -10.23
C GLY A 71 5.71 -9.52 -10.22
N PRO A 72 5.26 -10.76 -9.91
CA PRO A 72 3.83 -11.06 -9.83
C PRO A 72 3.07 -10.24 -8.79
N CYS A 73 3.70 -9.88 -7.66
CA CYS A 73 3.10 -9.01 -6.65
C CYS A 73 2.78 -7.62 -7.20
N ARG A 74 3.66 -7.06 -8.06
CA ARG A 74 3.40 -5.77 -8.71
C ARG A 74 2.19 -5.82 -9.66
N MET A 75 1.92 -6.97 -10.28
CA MET A 75 0.71 -7.16 -11.10
C MET A 75 -0.55 -7.29 -10.24
N LEU A 76 -0.45 -7.90 -9.05
CA LEU A 76 -1.57 -8.10 -8.13
C LEU A 76 -1.95 -6.82 -7.37
N SER A 77 -1.00 -5.94 -7.04
CA SER A 77 -1.26 -4.70 -6.29
C SER A 77 -2.42 -3.85 -6.84
N PRO A 78 -2.48 -3.50 -8.14
CA PRO A 78 -3.58 -2.69 -8.66
C PRO A 78 -4.94 -3.42 -8.59
N VAL A 79 -4.94 -4.76 -8.68
CA VAL A 79 -6.16 -5.57 -8.49
C VAL A 79 -6.66 -5.48 -7.05
N ILE A 80 -5.74 -5.57 -6.07
CA ILE A 80 -6.06 -5.41 -4.64
C ILE A 80 -6.58 -4.01 -4.35
N GLU A 81 -5.95 -2.98 -4.92
CA GLU A 81 -6.42 -1.58 -4.80
C GLU A 81 -7.84 -1.42 -5.32
N GLN A 82 -8.14 -1.94 -6.51
CA GLN A 82 -9.47 -1.86 -7.08
C GLN A 82 -10.51 -2.61 -6.24
N LEU A 83 -10.23 -3.85 -5.84
CA LEU A 83 -11.14 -4.65 -5.00
C LEU A 83 -11.33 -4.02 -3.62
N SER A 84 -10.30 -3.39 -3.04
CA SER A 84 -10.42 -2.71 -1.76
C SER A 84 -11.43 -1.56 -1.81
N ALA A 85 -11.49 -0.83 -2.93
CA ALA A 85 -12.48 0.20 -3.16
C ALA A 85 -13.89 -0.39 -3.37
N GLU A 86 -14.02 -1.44 -4.19
CA GLU A 86 -15.31 -2.09 -4.48
C GLU A 86 -15.95 -2.74 -3.24
N TYR A 87 -15.13 -3.25 -2.31
CA TYR A 87 -15.58 -3.90 -1.07
C TYR A 87 -15.50 -2.99 0.17
N ALA A 88 -15.25 -1.69 0.00
CA ALA A 88 -15.19 -0.73 1.09
C ALA A 88 -16.42 -0.85 2.01
N GLY A 89 -16.18 -0.86 3.33
CA GLY A 89 -17.22 -1.03 4.35
C GLY A 89 -17.72 -2.47 4.55
N ARG A 90 -17.38 -3.42 3.67
CA ARG A 90 -17.78 -4.84 3.77
C ARG A 90 -16.61 -5.76 4.13
N ILE A 91 -15.45 -5.53 3.50
CA ILE A 91 -14.23 -6.30 3.69
C ILE A 91 -13.07 -5.31 3.79
N ARG A 92 -12.22 -5.48 4.81
CA ARG A 92 -10.98 -4.71 4.91
C ARG A 92 -9.87 -5.39 4.13
N PHE A 93 -8.97 -4.58 3.57
CA PHE A 93 -7.77 -5.05 2.90
C PHE A 93 -6.53 -4.54 3.63
N ALA A 94 -5.52 -5.40 3.70
CA ALA A 94 -4.20 -5.05 4.22
C ALA A 94 -3.10 -5.63 3.34
N LYS A 95 -1.91 -5.05 3.45
CA LYS A 95 -0.69 -5.53 2.80
C LYS A 95 0.40 -5.76 3.85
N CYS A 96 1.14 -6.84 3.71
CA CYS A 96 2.25 -7.20 4.59
C CYS A 96 3.50 -7.48 3.73
N ASN A 97 4.56 -6.71 3.94
CA ASN A 97 5.85 -7.00 3.32
C ASN A 97 6.52 -8.15 4.07
N THR A 98 6.74 -9.29 3.39
CA THR A 98 7.32 -10.49 4.03
C THR A 98 8.80 -10.33 4.36
N ASP A 99 9.54 -9.47 3.65
CA ASP A 99 10.96 -9.23 3.92
C ASP A 99 11.17 -8.49 5.24
N GLU A 100 10.23 -7.61 5.59
CA GLU A 100 10.22 -6.82 6.82
C GLU A 100 9.59 -7.60 7.99
N ASN A 101 8.73 -8.58 7.70
CA ASN A 101 7.94 -9.31 8.70
C ASN A 101 8.20 -10.83 8.63
N GLN A 102 9.48 -11.22 8.55
CA GLN A 102 9.90 -12.60 8.27
C GLN A 102 9.38 -13.63 9.29
N GLN A 103 9.40 -13.27 10.58
CA GLN A 103 8.92 -14.17 11.64
C GLN A 103 7.41 -14.43 11.51
N MET A 104 6.62 -13.38 11.23
CA MET A 104 5.20 -13.53 10.96
C MET A 104 4.96 -14.38 9.71
N ALA A 105 5.68 -14.12 8.62
CA ALA A 105 5.55 -14.88 7.38
C ALA A 105 5.84 -16.37 7.60
N TYR A 106 6.88 -16.69 8.38
CA TYR A 106 7.21 -18.05 8.80
C TYR A 106 6.10 -18.69 9.63
N GLN A 107 5.61 -17.99 10.67
CA GLN A 107 4.54 -18.49 11.55
C GLN A 107 3.22 -18.74 10.81
N LEU A 108 2.91 -17.94 9.79
CA LEU A 108 1.74 -18.10 8.93
C LEU A 108 1.92 -19.18 7.84
N GLY A 109 3.13 -19.72 7.70
CA GLY A 109 3.46 -20.74 6.71
C GLY A 109 3.48 -20.20 5.28
N ILE A 110 3.93 -18.96 5.09
CA ILE A 110 4.07 -18.35 3.77
C ILE A 110 5.36 -18.84 3.13
N SER A 111 5.24 -19.69 2.12
CA SER A 111 6.37 -20.27 1.38
C SER A 111 6.60 -19.65 0.00
N ALA A 112 5.64 -18.86 -0.49
CA ALA A 112 5.72 -18.17 -1.77
C ALA A 112 4.92 -16.86 -1.74
N ILE A 113 5.33 -15.89 -2.56
CA ILE A 113 4.63 -14.62 -2.74
C ILE A 113 4.30 -14.36 -4.22
N PRO A 114 3.20 -13.66 -4.52
CA PRO A 114 2.22 -13.16 -3.55
C PRO A 114 1.40 -14.31 -2.94
N SER A 115 0.93 -14.11 -1.71
CA SER A 115 -0.04 -14.98 -1.06
C SER A 115 -1.15 -14.12 -0.46
N LEU A 116 -2.41 -14.49 -0.65
CA LEU A 116 -3.55 -13.81 -0.04
C LEU A 116 -4.16 -14.69 1.04
N PHE A 117 -4.33 -14.16 2.25
CA PHE A 117 -5.03 -14.87 3.33
C PHE A 117 -6.33 -14.13 3.64
N PHE A 118 -7.42 -14.89 3.71
CA PHE A 118 -8.74 -14.36 4.00
C PHE A 118 -9.04 -14.73 5.45
N PHE A 119 -9.26 -13.72 6.27
CA PHE A 119 -9.58 -13.84 7.67
C PHE A 119 -11.07 -13.60 7.89
N GLN A 120 -11.66 -14.43 8.74
CA GLN A 120 -12.97 -14.19 9.33
C GLN A 120 -12.87 -14.36 10.85
N ASN A 121 -13.25 -13.31 11.58
CA ASN A 121 -13.26 -13.29 13.06
C ASN A 121 -11.96 -13.81 13.68
N GLY A 122 -10.82 -13.33 13.19
CA GLY A 122 -9.52 -13.74 13.72
C GLY A 122 -8.90 -14.97 13.10
N THR A 123 -9.64 -15.74 12.30
CA THR A 123 -9.22 -17.04 11.78
C THR A 123 -9.01 -17.01 10.28
N VAL A 124 -7.95 -17.64 9.77
CA VAL A 124 -7.75 -17.82 8.33
C VAL A 124 -8.76 -18.84 7.81
N ILE A 125 -9.65 -18.42 6.93
CA ILE A 125 -10.71 -19.26 6.34
C ILE A 125 -10.43 -19.65 4.89
N HIS A 126 -9.56 -18.92 4.19
CA HIS A 126 -9.16 -19.22 2.83
C HIS A 126 -7.77 -18.68 2.51
N ARG A 127 -7.07 -19.32 1.58
CA ARG A 127 -5.74 -18.93 1.11
C ARG A 127 -5.67 -19.00 -0.40
N VAL A 128 -4.97 -18.04 -1.00
CA VAL A 128 -4.62 -18.01 -2.41
C VAL A 128 -3.12 -17.89 -2.54
N SER A 129 -2.52 -18.74 -3.35
CA SER A 129 -1.10 -18.66 -3.69
C SER A 129 -0.95 -18.14 -5.11
N GLY A 130 -0.11 -17.12 -5.30
CA GLY A 130 0.16 -16.51 -6.59
C GLY A 130 -0.80 -15.37 -6.95
N ALA A 131 -0.53 -14.74 -8.10
CA ALA A 131 -1.34 -13.65 -8.63
C ALA A 131 -2.51 -14.20 -9.44
N LEU A 132 -3.72 -13.67 -9.20
CA LEU A 132 -4.93 -13.98 -9.97
C LEU A 132 -5.45 -12.75 -10.70
N PRO A 133 -6.12 -12.91 -11.85
CA PRO A 133 -6.95 -11.86 -12.44
C PRO A 133 -8.04 -11.39 -11.46
N LYS A 134 -8.51 -10.15 -11.64
CA LYS A 134 -9.52 -9.54 -10.77
C LYS A 134 -10.79 -10.36 -10.66
N GLU A 135 -11.28 -10.88 -11.78
CA GLU A 135 -12.54 -11.62 -11.88
C GLU A 135 -12.49 -12.90 -11.06
N ASN A 136 -11.36 -13.62 -11.13
CA ASN A 136 -11.15 -14.84 -10.36
C ASN A 136 -11.05 -14.54 -8.86
N LEU A 137 -10.39 -13.43 -8.49
CA LEU A 137 -10.26 -13.04 -7.10
C LEU A 137 -11.60 -12.57 -6.51
N ASP A 138 -12.37 -11.75 -7.25
CA ASP A 138 -13.73 -11.33 -6.88
C ASP A 138 -14.65 -12.54 -6.69
N MET A 139 -14.60 -13.52 -7.59
CA MET A 139 -15.36 -14.77 -7.46
C MET A 139 -15.03 -15.51 -6.15
N GLN A 140 -13.74 -15.61 -5.80
CA GLN A 140 -13.34 -16.23 -4.54
C GLN A 140 -13.81 -15.43 -3.32
N ILE A 141 -13.71 -14.10 -3.36
CA ILE A 141 -14.20 -13.23 -2.28
C ILE A 141 -15.70 -13.46 -2.04
N ARG A 142 -16.51 -13.47 -3.11
CA ARG A 142 -17.96 -13.71 -3.02
C ARG A 142 -18.28 -15.10 -2.46
N SER A 143 -17.57 -16.12 -2.93
CA SER A 143 -17.72 -17.50 -2.48
C SER A 143 -17.41 -17.65 -0.99
N VAL A 144 -16.29 -17.07 -0.54
CA VAL A 144 -15.77 -17.24 0.82
C VAL A 144 -16.56 -16.40 1.83
N TYR A 145 -16.83 -15.13 1.53
CA TYR A 145 -17.52 -14.23 2.45
C TYR A 145 -19.04 -14.20 2.27
N SER A 146 -19.61 -15.02 1.37
CA SER A 146 -21.05 -15.07 1.07
C SER A 146 -21.66 -13.70 0.72
N VAL A 147 -20.89 -12.84 0.05
CA VAL A 147 -21.32 -11.48 -0.31
C VAL A 147 -22.11 -11.53 -1.61
N GLN A 148 -23.32 -10.97 -1.63
CA GLN A 148 -24.14 -10.87 -2.85
C GLN A 148 -23.50 -9.92 -3.88
N SER A 149 -23.73 -10.23 -5.15
CA SER A 149 -23.38 -9.38 -6.28
C SER A 149 -24.06 -8.02 -6.21
N LEU A 150 -23.31 -6.96 -6.50
CA LEU A 150 -23.90 -5.72 -7.01
C LEU A 150 -24.46 -5.96 -8.41
#